data_AF-A0AAI9UL92-F1
#
_entry.id   AF-A0AAI9UL92-F1
#
_cell.length_a   1.000
_cell.length_b   1.000
_cell.length_c   1.000
_cell.angle_alpha   90.00
_cell.angle_beta   90.00
_cell.angle_gamma   90.00
#
_symmetry.space_group_name_H-M   'P 1'
#
loop_
_entity.id
_entity.type
_entity.pdbx_description
1 polymer ?
#
loop_
_entity_poly.entity_id
_entity_poly.type
_entity_poly.pdbx_seq_one_letter_code
_entity_poly.pdbx_strand_id
1 'polypeptide(L)'
;MFAPAAFNQTGREYLLTANDNVMVCVQIESRKAVENVEEIANADGIDMLFIGPNDLAASMGYVAFDHASIPEVQEASARVLKAGLDAGKYVGHFALSADAAALKYEQGFHFVNCGADIVAITAWMSEEMAKLKDLVAAMGKQRSEVEQKIDGKQGNDDSENKILSTQSKFGYS
;
A
#
# COMPACT_ATOMS: atom_id res chain seq x y z
N MET A 1 -14.14 -14.68 24.12
CA MET A 1 -15.07 -13.83 24.90
C MET A 1 -16.24 -13.53 23.99
N PHE A 2 -17.49 -13.79 24.39
CA PHE A 2 -18.65 -13.44 23.57
C PHE A 2 -18.76 -11.92 23.43
N ALA A 3 -19.24 -11.42 22.29
CA ALA A 3 -19.34 -10.00 21.96
C ALA A 3 -19.89 -9.09 23.09
N PRO A 4 -20.92 -9.48 23.89
CA PRO A 4 -21.46 -8.59 24.92
C PRO A 4 -20.43 -8.19 26.00
N ALA A 5 -19.59 -9.13 26.43
CA ALA A 5 -18.62 -8.91 27.50
C ALA A 5 -17.45 -8.01 27.07
N ALA A 6 -17.15 -7.96 25.76
CA ALA A 6 -16.09 -7.11 25.21
C ALA A 6 -16.50 -5.63 25.11
N PHE A 7 -17.80 -5.34 25.02
CA PHE A 7 -18.36 -3.99 24.87
C PHE A 7 -19.15 -3.51 26.08
N ASN A 8 -18.95 -4.14 27.25
CA ASN A 8 -19.62 -3.78 28.49
C ASN A 8 -21.17 -3.83 28.40
N GLN A 9 -21.70 -4.75 27.59
CA GLN A 9 -23.13 -5.01 27.42
C GLN A 9 -23.53 -6.33 28.10
N THR A 10 -24.73 -6.36 28.69
CA THR A 10 -25.37 -7.61 29.10
C THR A 10 -25.81 -8.41 27.87
N GLY A 11 -25.97 -9.74 28.03
CA GLY A 11 -26.51 -10.58 26.94
C GLY A 11 -27.91 -10.16 26.49
N ARG A 12 -28.74 -9.60 27.40
CA ARG A 12 -30.06 -9.07 27.06
C ARG A 12 -29.96 -7.81 26.21
N GLU A 13 -29.13 -6.85 26.60
CA GLU A 13 -28.92 -5.61 25.83
C GLU A 13 -28.44 -5.94 24.42
N TYR A 14 -27.45 -6.83 24.30
CA TYR A 14 -26.97 -7.30 23.00
C TYR A 14 -28.10 -7.87 22.13
N LEU A 15 -28.92 -8.79 22.65
CA LEU A 15 -30.02 -9.38 21.87
C LEU A 15 -31.08 -8.36 21.42
N LEU A 16 -31.23 -7.25 22.14
CA LEU A 16 -32.18 -6.20 21.81
C LEU A 16 -31.62 -5.19 20.81
N THR A 17 -30.31 -4.93 20.80
CA THR A 17 -29.72 -3.85 20.01
C THR A 17 -28.83 -4.32 18.86
N ALA A 18 -28.40 -5.59 18.83
CA ALA A 18 -27.38 -6.04 17.87
C ALA A 18 -27.77 -5.78 16.42
N ASN A 19 -29.03 -6.05 16.05
CA ASN A 19 -29.50 -5.86 14.67
C ASN A 19 -29.46 -4.39 14.23
N ASP A 20 -29.71 -3.45 15.15
CA ASP A 20 -29.70 -2.01 14.86
C ASP A 20 -28.29 -1.42 14.80
N ASN A 21 -27.26 -2.21 15.15
CA ASN A 21 -25.86 -1.78 15.19
C ASN A 21 -24.98 -2.50 14.15
N VAL A 22 -25.60 -3.17 13.18
CA VAL A 22 -24.89 -3.75 12.02
C VAL A 22 -25.03 -2.81 10.84
N MET A 23 -23.91 -2.49 10.19
CA MET A 23 -23.89 -1.77 8.92
C MET A 23 -23.64 -2.76 7.78
N VAL A 24 -24.50 -2.75 6.77
CA VAL A 24 -24.38 -3.60 5.58
C VAL A 24 -23.92 -2.74 4.40
N CYS A 25 -22.68 -2.98 3.99
CA CYS A 25 -22.08 -2.36 2.81
C CYS A 25 -21.97 -3.39 1.69
N VAL A 26 -22.58 -3.11 0.53
CA VAL A 26 -22.48 -3.97 -0.66
C VAL A 26 -21.56 -3.36 -1.71
N GLN A 27 -20.75 -4.19 -2.36
CA GLN A 27 -19.86 -3.73 -3.42
C GLN A 27 -20.56 -3.72 -4.78
N ILE A 28 -20.54 -2.58 -5.45
CA ILE A 28 -21.01 -2.40 -6.83
C ILE A 28 -19.78 -2.34 -7.74
N GLU A 29 -19.32 -3.52 -8.14
CA GLU A 29 -18.04 -3.72 -8.82
C GLU A 29 -18.15 -4.58 -10.08
N SER A 30 -19.37 -4.74 -10.61
CA SER A 30 -19.59 -5.41 -11.88
C SER A 30 -20.55 -4.65 -12.78
N ARG A 31 -20.40 -4.82 -14.09
CA ARG A 31 -21.34 -4.25 -15.08
C ARG A 31 -22.78 -4.58 -14.74
N LYS A 32 -23.06 -5.83 -14.38
CA LYS A 32 -24.39 -6.29 -13.98
C LYS A 32 -24.88 -5.62 -12.70
N ALA A 33 -24.02 -5.39 -11.71
CA ALA A 33 -24.42 -4.67 -10.50
C ALA A 33 -24.76 -3.21 -10.80
N VAL A 34 -24.02 -2.55 -11.69
CA VAL A 34 -24.33 -1.18 -12.16
C VAL A 34 -25.66 -1.15 -12.92
N GLU A 35 -25.93 -2.14 -13.77
CA GLU A 35 -27.20 -2.24 -14.51
C GLU A 35 -28.43 -2.32 -13.59
N ASN A 36 -28.28 -2.97 -12.42
CA ASN A 36 -29.36 -3.19 -11.44
C ASN A 36 -29.21 -2.29 -10.19
N VAL A 37 -28.41 -1.22 -10.25
CA VAL A 37 -28.01 -0.49 -9.05
C VAL A 37 -29.19 0.15 -8.32
N GLU A 38 -30.22 0.58 -9.04
CA GLU A 38 -31.42 1.17 -8.43
C GLU A 38 -32.22 0.14 -7.63
N GLU A 39 -32.32 -1.11 -8.11
CA GLU A 39 -32.96 -2.21 -7.36
C GLU A 39 -32.15 -2.54 -6.11
N ILE A 40 -30.82 -2.65 -6.23
CA ILE A 40 -29.91 -2.92 -5.12
C ILE A 40 -29.99 -1.80 -4.08
N ALA A 41 -29.96 -0.54 -4.51
CA ALA A 41 -30.02 0.61 -3.62
C ALA A 41 -31.32 0.68 -2.80
N ASN A 42 -32.43 0.15 -3.33
CA ASN A 42 -33.72 0.13 -2.65
C ASN A 42 -33.96 -1.13 -1.80
N ALA A 43 -33.02 -2.08 -1.78
CA ALA A 43 -33.18 -3.29 -0.97
C ALA A 43 -33.11 -2.97 0.53
N ASP A 44 -34.05 -3.57 1.29
CA ASP A 44 -34.10 -3.42 2.74
C ASP A 44 -32.86 -4.00 3.41
N GLY A 45 -32.35 -3.28 4.41
CA GLY A 45 -31.19 -3.68 5.19
C GLY A 45 -29.83 -3.40 4.54
N ILE A 46 -29.77 -2.76 3.37
CA ILE A 46 -28.51 -2.22 2.82
C ILE A 46 -28.35 -0.78 3.27
N ASP A 47 -27.19 -0.44 3.84
CA ASP A 47 -26.88 0.91 4.34
C ASP A 47 -25.96 1.69 3.39
N MET A 48 -25.07 0.98 2.68
CA MET A 48 -24.07 1.60 1.82
C MET A 48 -23.84 0.84 0.53
N LEU A 49 -23.70 1.59 -0.57
CA LEU A 49 -23.11 1.11 -1.81
C LEU A 49 -21.63 1.50 -1.85
N PHE A 50 -20.74 0.53 -2.02
CA PHE A 50 -19.30 0.79 -2.13
C PHE A 50 -18.81 0.43 -3.53
N ILE A 51 -18.03 1.30 -4.15
CA ILE A 51 -17.51 1.07 -5.50
C ILE A 51 -16.09 0.50 -5.41
N GLY A 52 -15.90 -0.71 -5.93
CA GLY A 52 -14.60 -1.31 -6.24
C GLY A 52 -14.19 -0.98 -7.67
N PRO A 53 -13.39 0.09 -7.91
CA PRO A 53 -13.20 0.61 -9.27
C PRO A 53 -12.34 -0.31 -10.16
N ASN A 54 -11.41 -1.05 -9.57
CA ASN A 54 -10.55 -1.99 -10.30
C ASN A 54 -11.36 -3.16 -10.87
N ASP A 55 -12.16 -3.80 -10.01
CA ASP A 55 -13.04 -4.91 -10.40
C ASP A 55 -14.16 -4.44 -11.32
N LEU A 56 -14.68 -3.22 -11.13
CA LEU A 56 -15.64 -2.61 -12.05
C LEU A 56 -15.05 -2.46 -13.46
N ALA A 57 -13.84 -1.89 -13.57
CA ALA A 57 -13.16 -1.77 -14.86
C ALA A 57 -12.93 -3.14 -15.52
N ALA A 58 -12.46 -4.12 -14.75
CA ALA A 58 -12.26 -5.49 -15.24
C ALA A 58 -13.57 -6.13 -15.72
N SER A 59 -14.65 -6.02 -14.93
CA SER A 59 -15.98 -6.53 -15.29
C SER A 59 -16.55 -5.86 -16.54
N MET A 60 -16.16 -4.61 -16.79
CA MET A 60 -16.57 -3.87 -17.99
C MET A 60 -15.72 -4.19 -19.22
N GLY A 61 -14.65 -4.98 -19.09
CA GLY A 61 -13.78 -5.41 -20.18
C GLY A 61 -12.51 -4.58 -20.35
N TYR A 62 -12.15 -3.78 -19.35
CA TYR A 62 -10.95 -2.94 -19.36
C TYR A 62 -9.86 -3.48 -18.42
N VAL A 63 -8.67 -2.88 -18.48
CA VAL A 63 -7.59 -3.16 -17.53
C VAL A 63 -7.95 -2.53 -16.19
N ALA A 64 -7.91 -3.32 -15.12
CA ALA A 64 -8.37 -2.95 -13.79
C ALA A 64 -7.77 -1.62 -13.27
N PHE A 65 -6.46 -1.46 -13.38
CA PHE A 65 -5.74 -0.31 -12.85
C PHE A 65 -5.90 0.98 -13.65
N ASP A 66 -6.53 0.92 -14.84
CA ASP A 66 -6.73 2.08 -15.71
C ASP A 66 -8.08 2.78 -15.44
N HIS A 67 -8.84 2.31 -14.44
CA HIS A 67 -10.21 2.74 -14.11
C HIS A 67 -10.41 4.27 -14.10
N ALA A 68 -9.41 5.03 -13.63
CA ALA A 68 -9.48 6.48 -13.51
C ALA A 68 -9.51 7.20 -14.87
N SER A 69 -8.93 6.58 -15.90
CA SER A 69 -8.83 7.14 -17.25
C SER A 69 -9.94 6.69 -18.20
N ILE A 70 -10.77 5.72 -17.80
CA ILE A 70 -11.81 5.13 -18.65
C ILE A 70 -13.14 5.86 -18.42
N PRO A 71 -13.65 6.64 -19.39
CA PRO A 71 -14.88 7.41 -19.23
C PRO A 71 -16.07 6.56 -18.81
N GLU A 72 -16.25 5.38 -19.40
CA GLU A 72 -17.37 4.49 -19.13
C GLU A 72 -17.36 3.98 -17.67
N VAL A 73 -16.17 3.80 -17.07
CA VAL A 73 -16.04 3.41 -15.66
C VAL A 73 -16.35 4.59 -14.75
N GLN A 74 -15.97 5.81 -15.13
CA GLN A 74 -16.34 7.01 -14.37
C GLN A 74 -17.85 7.29 -14.44
N GLU A 75 -18.47 7.10 -15.61
CA GLU A 75 -19.92 7.20 -15.79
C GLU A 75 -20.67 6.15 -14.96
N ALA A 76 -20.19 4.90 -14.96
CA ALA A 76 -20.72 3.84 -14.10
C ALA A 76 -20.61 4.23 -12.61
N SER A 77 -19.46 4.76 -12.18
CA SER A 77 -19.26 5.22 -10.81
C SER A 77 -20.21 6.36 -10.44
N ALA A 78 -20.44 7.31 -11.34
CA ALA A 78 -21.38 8.41 -11.14
C ALA A 78 -22.84 7.92 -11.05
N ARG A 79 -23.21 6.91 -11.85
CA ARG A 79 -24.55 6.28 -11.76
C ARG A 79 -24.76 5.63 -10.39
N VAL A 80 -23.76 4.89 -9.89
CA VAL A 80 -23.85 4.26 -8.55
C VAL A 80 -24.00 5.30 -7.46
N LEU A 81 -23.21 6.38 -7.54
CA LEU A 81 -23.34 7.50 -6.60
C LEU A 81 -24.75 8.08 -6.60
N LYS A 82 -25.28 8.41 -7.78
CA LYS A 82 -26.62 8.96 -7.91
C LYS A 82 -27.68 8.01 -7.34
N ALA A 83 -27.64 6.73 -7.69
CA ALA A 83 -28.61 5.75 -7.23
C ALA A 83 -28.59 5.57 -5.70
N GLY A 84 -27.40 5.53 -5.10
CA GLY A 84 -27.26 5.48 -3.65
C GLY A 84 -27.81 6.72 -2.96
N LEU A 85 -27.49 7.92 -3.46
CA LEU A 85 -28.01 9.18 -2.92
C LEU A 85 -29.54 9.27 -3.03
N ASP A 86 -30.10 8.93 -4.19
CA ASP A 86 -31.56 8.98 -4.41
C ASP A 86 -32.32 8.00 -3.49
N ALA A 87 -31.71 6.87 -3.15
CA ALA A 87 -32.26 5.87 -2.22
C ALA A 87 -31.94 6.17 -0.74
N GLY A 88 -31.31 7.31 -0.44
CA GLY A 88 -30.93 7.69 0.93
C GLY A 88 -29.86 6.80 1.56
N LYS A 89 -29.01 6.16 0.74
CA LYS A 89 -27.91 5.29 1.19
C LYS A 89 -26.61 6.06 1.26
N TYR A 90 -25.70 5.60 2.11
CA TYR A 90 -24.31 6.04 2.02
C TYR A 90 -23.68 5.49 0.73
N VAL A 91 -22.67 6.21 0.24
CA VAL A 91 -21.93 5.77 -0.95
C VAL A 91 -20.45 5.93 -0.66
N GLY A 92 -19.71 4.86 -0.90
CA GLY A 92 -18.26 4.82 -0.73
C GLY A 92 -17.48 4.52 -2.01
N HIS A 93 -16.22 4.92 -2.01
CA HIS A 93 -15.30 4.72 -3.13
C HIS A 93 -13.88 4.45 -2.63
N PHE A 94 -13.08 3.75 -3.42
CA PHE A 94 -11.65 3.57 -3.17
C PHE A 94 -10.79 4.58 -3.95
N ALA A 95 -9.80 5.19 -3.30
CA ALA A 95 -8.81 6.07 -3.90
C ALA A 95 -7.40 5.69 -3.43
N LEU A 96 -6.40 5.90 -4.29
CA LEU A 96 -4.99 5.53 -4.04
C LEU A 96 -4.13 6.73 -3.58
N SER A 97 -4.73 7.90 -3.39
CA SER A 97 -4.04 9.10 -2.90
C SER A 97 -4.99 10.05 -2.20
N ALA A 98 -4.42 10.98 -1.42
CA ALA A 98 -5.18 12.05 -0.78
C ALA A 98 -5.89 12.95 -1.82
N ASP A 99 -5.20 13.31 -2.91
CA ASP A 99 -5.78 14.14 -3.97
C ASP A 99 -6.98 13.46 -4.63
N ALA A 100 -6.86 12.19 -4.99
CA ALA A 100 -7.96 11.42 -5.54
C ALA A 100 -9.11 11.27 -4.53
N ALA A 101 -8.80 11.06 -3.25
CA ALA A 101 -9.80 10.96 -2.21
C ALA A 101 -10.57 12.28 -2.02
N ALA A 102 -9.88 13.41 -2.04
CA ALA A 102 -10.49 14.74 -1.94
C ALA A 102 -11.45 15.01 -3.12
N LEU A 103 -11.06 14.65 -4.34
CA LEU A 103 -11.93 14.76 -5.52
C LEU A 103 -13.17 13.88 -5.39
N LYS A 104 -13.04 12.65 -4.88
CA LYS A 104 -14.20 11.78 -4.62
C LYS A 104 -15.10 12.35 -3.53
N TYR A 105 -14.53 12.92 -2.47
CA TYR A 105 -15.32 13.60 -1.45
C TYR A 105 -16.10 14.79 -2.03
N GLU A 106 -15.45 15.62 -2.87
CA GLU A 106 -16.10 16.75 -3.56
C GLU A 106 -17.23 16.28 -4.50
N GLN A 107 -17.09 15.12 -5.13
CA GLN A 107 -18.15 14.52 -5.95
C GLN A 107 -19.40 14.11 -5.14
N GLY A 108 -19.28 13.98 -3.81
CA GLY A 108 -20.38 13.61 -2.92
C GLY A 108 -20.28 12.20 -2.31
N PHE A 109 -19.14 11.52 -2.45
CA PHE A 109 -18.92 10.25 -1.74
C PHE A 109 -18.74 10.48 -0.24
N HIS A 110 -19.44 9.70 0.58
CA HIS A 110 -19.45 9.83 2.03
C HIS A 110 -18.26 9.15 2.70
N PHE A 111 -17.80 8.04 2.11
CA PHE A 111 -16.74 7.22 2.65
C PHE A 111 -15.70 6.95 1.57
N VAL A 112 -14.47 7.42 1.76
CA VAL A 112 -13.41 7.26 0.76
C VAL A 112 -12.17 6.66 1.41
N ASN A 113 -11.81 5.44 1.01
CA ASN A 113 -10.52 4.87 1.35
C ASN A 113 -9.43 5.65 0.63
N CYS A 114 -8.47 6.21 1.34
CA CYS A 114 -7.39 7.03 0.76
C CYS A 114 -6.07 6.27 0.52
N GLY A 115 -6.09 4.94 0.66
CA GLY A 115 -4.94 4.07 0.43
C GLY A 115 -5.11 2.69 1.06
N ALA A 116 -3.99 1.96 1.14
CA ALA A 116 -3.89 0.69 1.84
C ALA A 116 -2.54 0.59 2.57
N ASP A 117 -2.52 -0.10 3.69
CA ASP A 117 -1.31 -0.36 4.48
C ASP A 117 -0.21 -1.04 3.66
N ILE A 118 -0.58 -2.02 2.84
CA ILE A 118 0.35 -2.71 1.94
C ILE A 118 0.99 -1.74 0.94
N VAL A 119 0.23 -0.78 0.41
CA VAL A 119 0.76 0.23 -0.51
C VAL A 119 1.77 1.12 0.22
N ALA A 120 1.44 1.58 1.43
CA ALA A 120 2.32 2.43 2.22
C ALA A 120 3.63 1.70 2.62
N ILE A 121 3.52 0.46 3.12
CA ILE A 121 4.67 -0.35 3.52
C ILE A 121 5.54 -0.67 2.31
N THR A 122 4.94 -1.10 1.20
CA THR A 122 5.69 -1.43 -0.02
C THR A 122 6.39 -0.20 -0.60
N ALA A 123 5.73 0.97 -0.63
CA ALA A 123 6.33 2.19 -1.13
C ALA A 123 7.57 2.58 -0.31
N TRP A 124 7.43 2.65 1.02
CA TRP A 124 8.52 3.05 1.91
C TRP A 124 9.69 2.06 1.86
N MET A 125 9.40 0.75 1.95
CA MET A 125 10.45 -0.27 1.90
C MET A 125 11.19 -0.28 0.55
N SER A 126 10.47 -0.11 -0.56
CA SER A 126 11.09 -0.07 -1.89
C SER A 126 12.03 1.13 -2.03
N GLU A 127 11.63 2.29 -1.52
CA GLU A 127 12.44 3.50 -1.51
C GLU A 127 13.72 3.32 -0.67
N GLU A 128 13.61 2.84 0.56
CA GLU A 128 14.77 2.66 1.44
C GLU A 128 15.73 1.58 0.95
N MET A 129 15.20 0.49 0.38
CA MET A 129 16.05 -0.57 -0.19
C MET A 129 16.78 -0.11 -1.46
N ALA A 130 16.16 0.76 -2.27
CA ALA A 130 16.83 1.38 -3.42
C ALA A 130 17.98 2.28 -2.96
N LYS A 131 17.74 3.16 -1.99
CA LYS A 131 18.79 4.01 -1.39
C LYS A 131 19.93 3.20 -0.79
N LEU A 132 19.61 2.14 -0.05
CA LEU A 132 20.62 1.26 0.56
C LEU A 132 21.49 0.61 -0.52
N LYS A 133 20.89 0.12 -1.61
CA LYS A 133 21.63 -0.48 -2.73
C LYS A 133 22.63 0.51 -3.33
N ASP A 134 22.22 1.76 -3.53
CA ASP A 134 23.09 2.80 -4.11
C ASP A 134 24.22 3.19 -3.15
N LEU A 135 23.94 3.32 -1.85
CA LEU A 135 24.93 3.62 -0.84
C LEU A 135 25.99 2.52 -0.72
N VAL A 136 25.57 1.25 -0.68
CA VAL A 136 26.48 0.10 -0.65
C VAL A 136 27.37 0.07 -1.90
N ALA A 137 26.80 0.34 -3.07
CA ALA A 137 27.57 0.40 -4.32
C ALA A 137 28.62 1.54 -4.29
N ALA A 138 28.26 2.71 -3.77
CA ALA A 138 29.19 3.84 -3.63
C ALA A 138 30.32 3.54 -2.63
N MET A 139 30.01 2.93 -1.48
CA MET A 139 31.00 2.51 -0.49
C MET A 139 31.95 1.45 -1.04
N GLY A 140 31.45 0.51 -1.85
CA GLY A 140 32.28 -0.50 -2.52
C GLY A 140 33.32 0.12 -3.45
N LYS A 141 32.94 1.15 -4.22
CA LYS A 141 33.87 1.90 -5.08
C LYS A 141 34.94 2.62 -4.24
N GLN A 142 34.54 3.36 -3.21
CA GLN A 142 35.48 4.04 -2.33
C GLN A 142 36.46 3.08 -1.65
N ARG A 143 35.99 1.90 -1.21
CA ARG A 143 36.85 0.87 -0.61
C ARG A 143 37.89 0.35 -1.61
N SER A 144 37.48 0.05 -2.84
CA SER A 144 38.41 -0.40 -3.88
C SER A 144 39.46 0.67 -4.26
N GLU A 145 39.09 1.95 -4.28
CA GLU A 145 40.02 3.06 -4.52
C GLU A 145 41.02 3.25 -3.38
N VAL A 146 40.60 3.03 -2.12
CA VAL A 146 41.50 3.07 -0.96
C VAL A 146 42.45 1.88 -0.95
N GLU A 147 41.96 0.66 -1.23
CA GLU A 147 42.78 -0.55 -1.32
C GLU A 147 43.85 -0.40 -2.44
N GLN A 148 43.48 0.09 -3.62
CA GLN A 148 44.44 0.38 -4.70
C GLN A 148 45.50 1.45 -4.33
N LYS A 149 45.13 2.47 -3.54
CA LYS A 149 46.08 3.49 -3.05
C LYS A 149 47.02 2.96 -1.98
N ILE A 150 46.61 1.97 -1.19
CA ILE A 150 47.45 1.32 -0.18
C ILE A 150 48.46 0.41 -0.88
N ASP A 151 48.01 -0.44 -1.81
CA ASP A 151 48.88 -1.36 -2.56
C ASP A 151 49.89 -0.59 -3.44
N GLY A 152 49.47 0.53 -4.05
CA GLY A 152 50.35 1.40 -4.83
C GLY A 152 51.42 2.14 -4.02
N LYS A 153 51.29 2.23 -2.67
CA LYS A 153 52.30 2.82 -1.78
C LYS A 153 53.29 1.80 -1.24
N GLN A 154 52.94 0.52 -1.15
CA GLN A 154 53.86 -0.54 -0.70
C GLN A 154 54.96 -0.89 -1.72
N GLY A 155 54.81 -0.49 -2.99
CA GLY A 155 55.80 -0.77 -4.04
C GLY A 155 57.04 0.13 -4.08
N ASN A 156 57.29 0.99 -3.08
CA ASN A 156 58.41 1.96 -3.13
C ASN A 156 59.35 1.95 -1.91
N ASP A 157 59.23 0.99 -0.99
CA ASP A 157 60.01 0.92 0.26
C ASP A 157 61.00 -0.27 0.33
N ASP A 158 61.36 -0.87 -0.80
CA ASP A 158 62.30 -2.02 -0.88
C ASP A 158 63.79 -1.64 -0.72
N SER A 159 64.11 -0.51 -0.09
CA SER A 159 65.52 -0.07 0.07
C SER A 159 66.15 -0.30 1.45
N GLU A 160 65.40 -0.72 2.47
CA GLU A 160 65.96 -0.85 3.84
C GLU A 160 66.39 -2.26 4.27
N ASN A 161 66.08 -3.33 3.53
CA ASN A 161 66.30 -4.70 4.03
C ASN A 161 67.68 -5.32 3.69
N LYS A 162 68.77 -4.52 3.70
CA LYS A 162 70.13 -5.00 3.37
C LYS A 162 71.12 -5.06 4.53
N ILE A 163 70.71 -4.92 5.79
CA ILE A 163 71.67 -4.77 6.91
C ILE A 163 71.66 -5.92 7.95
N LEU A 164 70.73 -6.89 7.92
CA LEU A 164 70.57 -7.83 9.06
C LEU A 164 70.90 -9.31 8.83
N SER A 165 71.78 -9.67 7.88
CA SER A 165 72.18 -11.08 7.67
C SER A 165 73.54 -11.49 8.26
N THR A 166 74.17 -10.68 9.13
CA THR A 166 75.56 -10.95 9.58
C THR A 166 75.76 -11.31 11.05
N GLN A 167 74.75 -11.77 11.81
CA GLN A 167 74.99 -12.31 13.16
C GLN A 167 74.08 -13.50 13.50
N SER A 168 74.52 -14.71 13.16
CA SER A 168 74.13 -15.95 13.86
C SER A 168 75.37 -16.75 14.26
N LYS A 169 76.13 -16.20 15.22
CA LYS A 169 76.99 -16.99 16.11
C LYS A 169 76.40 -16.88 17.50
N PHE A 170 75.80 -17.96 17.98
CA PHE A 170 75.79 -18.45 19.37
C PHE A 170 74.68 -19.49 19.47
N GLY A 171 75.08 -20.76 19.57
CA GLY A 171 74.18 -21.87 19.91
C GLY A 171 74.07 -22.04 21.42
N TYR A 172 73.08 -22.82 21.85
CA TYR A 172 73.17 -23.66 23.05
C TYR A 172 72.25 -24.87 22.90
N SER A 173 72.86 -26.03 23.19
CA SER A 173 72.40 -27.42 23.42
C SER A 173 71.01 -27.86 23.00
#